data_AF-A0A916CQ84-F1
#
_entry.id   AF-A0A916CQ84-F1
#
_cell.length_a   1.000
_cell.length_b   1.000
_cell.length_c   1.000
_cell.angle_alpha   90.00
_cell.angle_beta   90.00
_cell.angle_gamma   90.00
#
_symmetry.space_group_name_H-M   'P 1'
#
loop_
_entity.id
_entity.type
_entity.pdbx_description
1 polymer ?
#
loop_
_entity_poly.entity_id
_entity_poly.type
_entity_poly.pdbx_seq_one_letter_code
_entity_poly.pdbx_strand_id
1 'polypeptide(L)'
;SMHCNFGIDLINTIKLENPHLWTPEFREEISELMKKGVELEYRYAEDTMPRGVLGLNAPMFKEYLRFIANRRCQQIGLDPLFAKADNPFPWMAEMIDLKKEKNFFETRVTEYQTGGALSWD
;
A
#
# COMPACT_ATOMS: atom_id res chain seq x y z
N SER A 1 1.47 -0.75 6.24
CA SER A 1 1.56 -2.22 6.44
C SER A 1 3.01 -2.59 6.71
N MET A 2 3.31 -3.26 7.83
CA MET A 2 4.69 -3.63 8.21
C MET A 2 5.35 -4.59 7.21
N HIS A 3 4.60 -5.56 6.67
CA HIS A 3 5.12 -6.51 5.68
C HIS A 3 5.60 -5.81 4.41
N CYS A 4 4.82 -4.84 3.92
CA CYS A 4 5.17 -4.11 2.70
C CYS A 4 6.42 -3.24 2.92
N ASN A 5 6.52 -2.56 4.06
CA ASN A 5 7.69 -1.74 4.39
C ASN A 5 8.95 -2.61 4.50
N PHE A 6 8.86 -3.73 5.21
CA PHE A 6 9.97 -4.69 5.30
C PHE A 6 10.44 -5.17 3.93
N GLY A 7 9.52 -5.51 3.02
CA GLY A 7 9.88 -5.93 1.65
C GLY A 7 10.58 -4.82 0.85
N ILE A 8 10.13 -3.58 1.01
CA ILE A 8 10.76 -2.41 0.37
C ILE A 8 12.19 -2.22 0.89
N ASP A 9 12.36 -2.27 2.21
CA ASP A 9 13.68 -2.12 2.85
C ASP A 9 14.63 -3.23 2.38
N LEU A 10 14.16 -4.48 2.36
CA LEU A 10 14.92 -5.62 1.87
C LEU A 10 15.38 -5.43 0.43
N ILE A 11 14.49 -5.04 -0.48
CA ILE A 11 14.82 -4.79 -1.89
C ILE A 11 15.90 -3.70 -2.01
N ASN A 12 15.73 -2.60 -1.28
CA ASN A 12 16.67 -1.48 -1.33
C ASN A 12 18.04 -1.85 -0.73
N THR A 13 18.09 -2.64 0.35
CA THR A 13 19.33 -3.15 0.91
C THR A 13 20.06 -4.06 -0.08
N ILE A 14 19.36 -5.02 -0.70
CA ILE A 14 19.97 -5.92 -1.69
C ILE A 14 20.57 -5.13 -2.86
N LYS A 15 19.85 -4.13 -3.38
CA LYS A 15 20.34 -3.25 -4.44
C LYS A 15 21.57 -2.44 -4.01
N LEU A 16 21.59 -1.95 -2.77
CA LEU A 16 22.69 -1.17 -2.24
C LEU A 16 23.97 -2.03 -2.09
N GLU A 17 23.81 -3.26 -1.60
CA GLU A 17 24.90 -4.22 -1.45
C GLU A 17 25.37 -4.79 -2.79
N ASN A 18 24.48 -4.88 -3.78
CA ASN A 18 24.75 -5.46 -5.09
C ASN A 18 24.28 -4.57 -6.26
N PRO A 19 24.92 -3.41 -6.52
CA PRO A 19 24.43 -2.45 -7.51
C PRO A 19 24.37 -2.98 -8.95
N HIS A 20 25.23 -3.96 -9.28
CA HIS A 20 25.29 -4.59 -10.60
C HIS A 20 24.04 -5.42 -10.96
N LEU A 21 23.23 -5.80 -9.97
CA LEU A 21 21.96 -6.49 -10.20
C LEU A 21 20.85 -5.53 -10.66
N TRP A 22 20.99 -4.22 -10.39
CA TRP A 22 19.97 -3.21 -10.72
C TRP A 22 20.12 -2.68 -12.16
N THR A 23 20.15 -3.61 -13.12
CA THR A 23 20.34 -3.28 -14.54
C THR A 23 19.10 -2.61 -15.15
N PRO A 24 19.22 -1.92 -16.30
CA PRO A 24 18.05 -1.44 -17.05
C PRO A 24 17.05 -2.55 -17.38
N GLU A 25 17.52 -3.73 -17.78
CA GLU A 25 16.69 -4.86 -18.18
C GLU A 25 15.88 -5.40 -17.00
N PHE A 26 16.52 -5.53 -15.83
CA PHE A 26 15.83 -6.00 -14.63
C PHE A 26 14.78 -4.99 -14.13
N ARG A 27 15.06 -3.70 -14.25
CA ARG A 27 14.07 -2.64 -13.95
C ARG A 27 12.86 -2.70 -14.87
N GLU A 28 13.09 -2.98 -16.15
CA GLU A 28 12.00 -3.14 -17.13
C GLU A 28 11.16 -4.40 -16.81
N GLU A 29 11.82 -5.52 -16.48
CA GLU A 29 11.12 -6.75 -16.07
C GLU A 29 10.20 -6.51 -14.87
N ILE A 30 10.70 -5.85 -13.81
CA ILE A 30 9.88 -5.51 -12.65
C ILE A 30 8.74 -4.57 -13.03
N SER A 31 9.00 -3.59 -13.90
CA SER A 31 7.98 -2.65 -14.38
C SER A 31 6.85 -3.37 -15.12
N GLU A 32 7.16 -4.35 -15.97
CA GLU A 32 6.18 -5.18 -16.65
C GLU A 32 5.39 -6.09 -15.70
N LEU A 33 6.06 -6.68 -14.70
CA LEU A 33 5.39 -7.45 -13.65
C LEU A 33 4.39 -6.58 -12.87
N MET A 34 4.77 -5.35 -12.53
CA MET A 34 3.88 -4.39 -11.85
C MET A 34 2.68 -4.01 -12.73
N LYS A 35 2.90 -3.71 -14.02
CA LYS A 35 1.79 -3.42 -14.97
C LYS A 35 0.84 -4.61 -15.07
N LYS A 36 1.37 -5.83 -15.18
CA LYS A 36 0.57 -7.06 -15.22
C LYS A 36 -0.23 -7.26 -13.94
N GLY A 37 0.38 -7.02 -12.77
CA GLY A 37 -0.32 -7.08 -11.48
C GLY A 37 -1.51 -6.11 -11.42
N VAL A 38 -1.30 -4.86 -11.83
CA VAL A 38 -2.38 -3.85 -11.88
C VAL A 38 -3.52 -4.28 -12.81
N GLU A 39 -3.20 -4.84 -13.99
CA GLU A 39 -4.22 -5.31 -14.93
C GLU A 39 -5.03 -6.48 -14.38
N LEU A 40 -4.38 -7.45 -13.72
CA LEU A 40 -5.07 -8.58 -13.10
C LEU A 40 -6.00 -8.13 -11.97
N GLU A 41 -5.53 -7.22 -11.10
CA GLU A 41 -6.33 -6.66 -10.01
C GLU A 41 -7.51 -5.81 -10.54
N TYR A 42 -7.30 -5.09 -11.65
CA TYR A 42 -8.38 -4.36 -12.29
C TYR A 42 -9.47 -5.29 -12.83
N ARG A 43 -9.10 -6.37 -13.51
CA ARG A 43 -10.05 -7.39 -13.99
C ARG A 43 -10.82 -8.02 -12.84
N TYR A 44 -10.14 -8.33 -11.73
CA TYR A 44 -10.79 -8.83 -10.52
C TYR A 44 -11.80 -7.81 -9.96
N ALA A 45 -11.49 -6.52 -9.99
CA ALA A 45 -12.41 -5.47 -9.58
C ALA A 45 -13.65 -5.37 -10.49
N GLU A 46 -13.49 -5.54 -11.81
CA GLU A 46 -14.63 -5.60 -12.76
C GLU A 46 -15.53 -6.80 -12.47
N ASP A 47 -14.94 -7.97 -12.24
CA ASP A 47 -15.68 -9.21 -11.97
C ASP A 47 -16.45 -9.15 -10.63
N THR A 48 -15.86 -8.51 -9.61
CA THR A 48 -16.46 -8.41 -8.27
C THR A 48 -17.43 -7.24 -8.11
N MET A 49 -17.30 -6.19 -8.92
CA MET A 49 -18.11 -4.97 -8.84
C MET A 49 -18.73 -4.57 -10.19
N PRO A 50 -19.50 -5.46 -10.85
CA PRO A 50 -20.02 -5.21 -12.21
C PRO A 50 -20.99 -4.02 -12.29
N ARG A 51 -21.61 -3.63 -11.17
CA ARG A 51 -22.49 -2.44 -11.07
C ARG A 51 -21.94 -1.36 -10.15
N GLY A 52 -20.73 -1.54 -9.62
CA GLY A 52 -20.18 -0.73 -8.53
C GLY A 52 -20.98 -0.85 -7.23
N VAL A 53 -20.46 -0.20 -6.20
CA VAL A 53 -21.09 0.03 -4.90
C VAL A 53 -21.05 1.54 -4.65
N LEU A 54 -21.95 2.08 -3.81
CA LEU A 54 -21.96 3.51 -3.51
C LEU A 54 -20.56 3.95 -3.01
N GLY A 55 -19.94 4.88 -3.74
CA GLY A 55 -18.60 5.40 -3.42
C GLY A 55 -17.41 4.55 -3.89
N LEU A 56 -17.65 3.43 -4.59
CA LEU A 56 -16.59 2.54 -5.11
C LEU A 56 -17.04 1.86 -6.41
N ASN A 57 -16.36 2.11 -7.51
CA ASN A 57 -16.58 1.40 -8.78
C ASN A 57 -15.26 0.96 -9.42
N ALA A 58 -15.32 0.03 -10.37
CA ALA A 58 -14.12 -0.51 -11.02
C ALA A 58 -13.23 0.57 -11.67
N PRO A 59 -13.75 1.59 -12.39
CA PRO A 59 -12.93 2.69 -12.90
C PRO A 59 -12.16 3.46 -11.81
N MET A 60 -12.81 3.81 -10.70
CA MET A 60 -12.15 4.48 -9.57
C MET A 60 -11.12 3.56 -8.91
N PHE A 61 -11.43 2.26 -8.80
CA PHE A 61 -10.48 1.27 -8.27
C PHE A 61 -9.22 1.16 -9.15
N LYS A 62 -9.37 1.24 -10.47
CA LYS A 62 -8.25 1.27 -11.42
C LYS A 62 -7.29 2.42 -11.15
N GLU A 63 -7.82 3.63 -10.98
CA GLU A 63 -7.00 4.81 -10.69
C GLU A 63 -6.29 4.68 -9.34
N TYR A 64 -6.96 4.12 -8.33
CA TYR A 64 -6.33 3.82 -7.06
C TYR A 64 -5.21 2.78 -7.16
N LEU A 65 -5.41 1.69 -7.91
CA LEU A 65 -4.36 0.69 -8.18
C LEU A 65 -3.14 1.33 -8.84
N ARG A 66 -3.34 2.20 -9.84
CA ARG A 66 -2.27 2.94 -10.51
C ARG A 66 -1.52 3.87 -9.56
N PHE A 67 -2.26 4.59 -8.70
CA PHE A 67 -1.68 5.46 -7.68
C PHE A 67 -0.77 4.67 -6.71
N ILE A 68 -1.26 3.52 -6.21
CA ILE A 68 -0.48 2.64 -5.34
C ILE A 68 0.72 2.05 -6.08
N ALA A 69 0.55 1.59 -7.32
CA ALA A 69 1.63 1.02 -8.11
C ALA A 69 2.78 2.02 -8.32
N ASN A 70 2.47 3.27 -8.66
CA ASN A 70 3.47 4.33 -8.77
C ASN A 70 4.21 4.56 -7.44
N ARG A 71 3.47 4.64 -6.33
CA ARG A 71 4.07 4.81 -5.00
C ARG A 71 5.03 3.66 -4.67
N ARG A 72 4.66 2.41 -4.98
CA ARG A 72 5.51 1.24 -4.74
C ARG A 72 6.75 1.23 -5.64
N CYS A 73 6.61 1.60 -6.91
CA CYS A 73 7.73 1.73 -7.85
C CYS A 73 8.73 2.77 -7.34
N GLN A 74 8.27 3.96 -6.97
CA GLN A 74 9.12 5.02 -6.42
C GLN A 74 9.85 4.59 -5.14
N GLN A 75 9.18 3.86 -4.25
CA GLN A 75 9.78 3.36 -3.01
C GLN A 75 10.97 2.40 -3.23
N ILE A 76 11.02 1.73 -4.39
CA ILE A 76 12.15 0.88 -4.79
C ILE A 76 13.00 1.52 -5.90
N GLY A 77 12.86 2.82 -6.16
CA GLY A 77 13.68 3.55 -7.13
C GLY A 77 13.40 3.22 -8.61
N LEU A 78 12.17 2.84 -8.94
CA LEU A 78 11.66 2.79 -10.30
C LEU A 78 10.89 4.07 -10.64
N ASP A 79 10.85 4.41 -11.92
CA ASP A 79 10.05 5.51 -12.42
C ASP A 79 8.54 5.21 -12.31
N PRO A 80 7.69 6.24 -12.18
CA PRO A 80 6.24 6.06 -12.20
C PRO A 80 5.78 5.42 -13.52
N LEU A 81 4.97 4.37 -13.42
CA LEU A 81 4.49 3.61 -14.58
C LEU A 81 3.27 4.26 -15.25
N PHE A 82 2.47 4.99 -14.48
CA PHE A 82 1.20 5.56 -14.94
C PHE A 82 1.20 7.09 -14.77
N ALA A 83 0.94 7.82 -15.84
CA ALA A 83 0.78 9.27 -15.76
C ALA A 83 -0.54 9.64 -15.07
N LYS A 84 -0.52 10.72 -14.27
CA LYS A 84 -1.73 11.31 -13.62
C LYS A 84 -2.55 10.32 -12.78
N ALA A 85 -1.88 9.42 -12.07
CA ALA A 85 -2.54 8.51 -11.15
C ALA A 85 -2.67 9.18 -9.76
N ASP A 86 -3.80 9.85 -9.53
CA ASP A 86 -4.15 10.46 -8.24
C ASP A 86 -4.97 9.50 -7.38
N ASN A 87 -4.97 9.69 -6.05
CA ASN A 87 -5.78 8.87 -5.15
C ASN A 87 -7.27 9.28 -5.22
N PRO A 88 -8.18 8.45 -5.76
CA PRO A 88 -9.61 8.78 -5.84
C PRO A 88 -10.36 8.52 -4.52
N PHE A 89 -9.68 7.95 -3.51
CA PHE A 89 -10.25 7.59 -2.22
C PHE A 89 -9.44 8.20 -1.06
N PRO A 90 -9.48 9.53 -0.86
CA PRO A 90 -8.76 10.18 0.23
C PRO A 90 -9.19 9.66 1.62
N TRP A 91 -10.47 9.32 1.77
CA TRP A 91 -11.05 8.74 2.99
C TRP A 91 -10.48 7.35 3.35
N MET A 92 -9.92 6.60 2.40
CA MET A 92 -9.27 5.32 2.73
C MET A 92 -7.98 5.53 3.54
N ALA A 93 -7.23 6.61 3.27
CA ALA A 93 -6.07 6.94 4.08
C ALA A 93 -6.51 7.28 5.50
N GLU A 94 -7.58 8.06 5.66
CA GLU A 94 -8.16 8.38 6.97
C GLU A 94 -8.58 7.12 7.73
N MET A 95 -9.28 6.17 7.10
CA MET A 95 -9.69 4.92 7.76
C MET A 95 -8.55 3.96 8.10
N ILE A 96 -7.46 3.98 7.33
CA ILE A 96 -6.28 3.13 7.58
C ILE A 96 -5.35 3.75 8.64
N ASP A 97 -5.23 5.08 8.65
CA ASP A 97 -4.38 5.84 9.57
C ASP A 97 -5.09 6.17 10.89
N LEU A 98 -6.43 6.15 10.92
CA LEU A 98 -7.20 6.18 12.17
C LEU A 98 -6.78 4.97 13.01
N LYS A 99 -6.23 5.25 14.19
CA LYS A 99 -6.00 4.25 15.24
C LYS A 99 -7.31 3.48 15.36
N LYS A 100 -7.27 2.16 15.22
CA LYS A 100 -8.44 1.31 15.48
C LYS A 100 -8.89 1.61 16.90
N GLU A 101 -9.88 2.48 17.05
CA GLU A 101 -10.60 2.69 18.29
C GLU A 101 -11.20 1.34 18.65
N LYS A 102 -10.53 0.61 19.55
CA LYS A 102 -11.03 -0.66 20.03
C LYS A 102 -12.20 -0.33 20.93
N ASN A 103 -13.39 -0.82 20.59
CA ASN A 103 -14.51 -0.77 21.52
C ASN A 103 -14.08 -1.48 22.81
N PHE A 104 -14.12 -0.73 23.92
CA PHE A 104 -13.74 -1.19 25.26
C PHE A 104 -14.46 -2.50 25.67
N PHE A 105 -15.65 -2.75 25.11
CA PHE A 105 -16.47 -3.93 25.38
C PHE A 105 -16.19 -5.13 24.45
N GLU A 106 -15.50 -4.93 23.32
CA GLU A 106 -15.31 -5.98 22.29
C GLU A 106 -13.93 -6.64 22.36
N THR A 107 -12.96 -6.05 23.06
CA THR A 107 -11.60 -6.60 23.18
C THR A 107 -11.12 -6.59 24.63
N ARG A 108 -10.53 -7.71 25.07
CA ARG A 108 -9.93 -7.81 26.41
C ARG A 108 -8.80 -6.77 26.54
N VAL A 109 -8.98 -5.80 27.42
CA VAL A 109 -8.01 -4.74 27.72
C VAL A 109 -6.78 -5.36 28.37
N THR A 110 -5.64 -5.30 27.69
CA THR A 110 -4.33 -5.75 28.21
C THR A 110 -3.51 -4.58 28.78
N GLU A 111 -3.97 -3.35 28.60
CA GLU A 111 -3.34 -2.12 29.09
C GLU A 111 -3.96 -1.71 30.44
N TYR A 112 -3.82 -2.56 31.47
CA TYR A 112 -4.00 -2.09 32.84
C TYR A 112 -2.68 -1.50 33.32
N GLN A 113 -2.58 -0.18 33.35
CA GLN A 113 -1.64 0.50 34.25
C GLN A 113 -2.24 0.42 35.66
N THR A 114 -1.66 -0.42 36.52
CA THR A 114 -1.87 -0.33 37.98
C THR A 114 -1.44 1.07 38.41
N GLY A 115 -2.35 1.85 39.00
CA GLY A 115 -2.27 3.30 39.21
C GLY A 115 -1.19 3.83 40.16
N GLY A 116 0.05 3.37 40.04
CA GLY A 116 1.20 3.79 40.85
C GLY A 116 2.38 4.36 40.07
N ALA A 117 2.32 4.46 38.74
CA ALA A 117 3.44 4.93 37.91
C ALA A 117 3.04 6.12 37.01
N LEU A 118 2.51 7.18 37.60
CA LEU A 118 2.51 8.50 36.94
C LEU A 118 3.77 9.25 37.40
N SER A 119 4.80 9.23 36.56
CA SER A 119 5.90 10.19 36.65
C SER A 119 5.43 11.47 35.97
N TRP A 120 5.36 12.54 36.74
CA TRP A 120 5.14 13.89 36.25
C TRP A 120 6.49 14.59 36.20
N ASP A 121 7.23 14.38 35.12
CA ASP A 121 8.30 15.28 34.67
C ASP A 121 8.03 15.67 33.21
#